data_AF-H2J503-F1
#
_entry.id   AF-H2J503-F1
#
_cell.length_a   1.000
_cell.length_b   1.000
_cell.length_c   1.000
_cell.angle_alpha   90.00
_cell.angle_beta   90.00
_cell.angle_gamma   90.00
#
_symmetry.space_group_name_H-M   'P 1'
#
loop_
_entity.id
_entity.type
_entity.pdbx_description
1 polymer ?
#
loop_
_entity_poly.entity_id
_entity_poly.type
_entity_poly.pdbx_seq_one_letter_code
_entity_poly.pdbx_strand_id
1 'polypeptide(L)'
;MKYLLRFKKSGKSAYISHNDTLEEIERIFRRAKIKMEFTKGFHSKPKMSIAQAIPLGYINRSLYVTLNTIEEYDFSRLNDFMSEGFRLLDYKKVEDNFKIKIKYYSFRVYLSRNLFDKFIEEYNKMKERFIDFEYYINKKGIYVLKYKQEYNKVYNIWKTFSDTKEDFLFYPIVYDAIWGEKIE
;
A
#
# COMPACT_ATOMS: atom_id res chain seq x y z
N MET A 1 17.44 13.50 11.07
CA MET A 1 16.13 13.20 11.72
C MET A 1 15.38 12.18 10.89
N LYS A 2 14.61 11.26 11.50
CA LYS A 2 13.84 10.26 10.75
C LYS A 2 12.34 10.33 11.01
N TYR A 3 11.57 10.17 9.93
CA TYR A 3 10.11 10.19 9.95
C TYR A 3 9.55 8.92 9.32
N LEU A 4 8.42 8.45 9.85
CA LEU A 4 7.54 7.49 9.20
C LEU A 4 6.31 8.23 8.69
N LEU A 5 6.02 8.08 7.41
CA LEU A 5 4.89 8.68 6.73
C LEU A 5 3.98 7.57 6.19
N ARG A 6 2.67 7.77 6.28
CA ARG A 6 1.68 6.87 5.66
C ARG A 6 0.93 7.60 4.57
N PHE A 7 1.00 7.05 3.37
CA PHE A 7 0.29 7.56 2.20
C PHE A 7 -0.89 6.68 1.82
N LYS A 8 -1.89 7.32 1.20
CA LYS A 8 -2.86 6.67 0.33
C LYS A 8 -2.40 6.80 -1.12
N LYS A 9 -2.50 5.70 -1.88
CA LYS A 9 -2.35 5.64 -3.34
C LYS A 9 -3.64 5.09 -3.96
N SER A 10 -4.26 5.82 -4.88
CA SER A 10 -5.58 5.49 -5.45
C SER A 10 -5.77 6.10 -6.85
N GLY A 11 -6.91 5.80 -7.49
CA GLY A 11 -7.20 6.29 -8.85
C GLY A 11 -6.19 5.74 -9.87
N LYS A 12 -5.82 6.55 -10.86
CA LYS A 12 -4.85 6.16 -11.89
C LYS A 12 -3.48 5.77 -11.29
N SER A 13 -3.09 6.41 -10.19
CA SER A 13 -1.83 6.13 -9.48
C SER A 13 -1.78 4.74 -8.83
N ALA A 14 -2.92 4.04 -8.69
CA ALA A 14 -2.91 2.63 -8.29
C ALA A 14 -2.27 1.71 -9.35
N TYR A 15 -2.18 2.16 -10.60
CA TYR A 15 -1.71 1.37 -11.75
C TYR A 15 -0.26 1.65 -12.17
N ILE A 16 0.47 2.50 -11.45
CA ILE A 16 1.91 2.69 -11.66
C ILE A 16 2.74 1.69 -10.85
N SER A 17 3.94 1.38 -11.32
CA SER A 17 4.83 0.40 -10.70
C SER A 17 5.31 0.83 -9.31
N HIS A 18 5.92 -0.10 -8.59
CA HIS A 18 6.54 0.20 -7.30
C HIS A 18 7.68 1.23 -7.43
N ASN A 19 8.48 1.14 -8.49
CA ASN A 19 9.58 2.06 -8.76
C ASN A 19 9.05 3.46 -9.12
N ASP A 20 8.02 3.55 -9.96
CA ASP A 20 7.39 4.84 -10.28
C ASP A 20 6.77 5.48 -9.03
N THR A 21 6.24 4.66 -8.12
CA THR A 21 5.72 5.12 -6.83
C THR A 21 6.84 5.71 -5.97
N LEU A 22 8.00 5.05 -5.90
CA LEU A 22 9.19 5.56 -5.21
C LEU A 22 9.65 6.90 -5.79
N GLU A 23 9.76 6.98 -7.11
CA GLU A 23 10.16 8.21 -7.80
C GLU A 23 9.17 9.35 -7.58
N GLU A 24 7.87 9.08 -7.64
CA GLU A 24 6.86 10.12 -7.42
C GLU A 24 6.88 10.63 -5.97
N ILE A 25 7.09 9.76 -4.99
CA ILE A 25 7.24 10.16 -3.59
C ILE A 25 8.49 11.04 -3.41
N GLU A 26 9.60 10.68 -4.04
CA GLU A 26 10.80 11.53 -4.05
C GLU A 26 10.51 12.91 -4.69
N ARG A 27 9.80 12.94 -5.83
CA ARG A 27 9.41 14.18 -6.50
C ARG A 27 8.49 15.04 -5.61
N ILE A 28 7.55 14.44 -4.89
CA ILE A 28 6.70 15.12 -3.90
C ILE A 28 7.57 15.80 -2.85
N PHE A 29 8.54 15.09 -2.27
CA PHE A 29 9.46 15.65 -1.27
C PHE A 29 10.31 16.79 -1.84
N ARG A 30 10.77 16.67 -3.09
CA ARG A 30 11.50 17.75 -3.79
C ARG A 30 10.62 18.97 -4.04
N ARG A 31 9.36 18.79 -4.48
CA ARG A 31 8.39 19.90 -4.68
C ARG A 31 8.10 20.63 -3.38
N ALA A 32 8.01 19.89 -2.28
CA ALA A 32 7.84 20.43 -0.93
C ALA A 32 9.13 21.05 -0.34
N LYS A 33 10.25 21.06 -1.09
CA LYS A 33 11.55 21.61 -0.69
C LYS A 33 12.10 21.01 0.61
N ILE A 34 11.82 19.74 0.87
CA ILE A 34 12.33 19.04 2.05
C ILE A 34 13.85 18.87 1.93
N LYS A 35 14.59 19.26 2.96
CA LYS A 35 16.03 19.01 3.05
C LYS A 35 16.30 17.55 3.42
N MET A 36 16.23 16.66 2.43
CA MET A 36 16.45 15.22 2.60
C MET A 36 17.92 14.91 2.89
N GLU A 37 18.18 13.91 3.73
CA GLU A 37 19.51 13.30 3.81
C GLU A 37 19.74 12.37 2.62
N PHE A 38 20.98 12.27 2.16
CA PHE A 38 21.35 11.39 1.05
C PHE A 38 22.39 10.34 1.48
N THR A 39 22.45 9.23 0.76
CA THR A 39 23.46 8.18 0.95
C THR A 39 24.85 8.67 0.55
N LYS A 40 25.88 8.18 1.23
CA LYS A 40 27.28 8.44 0.87
C LYS A 40 27.71 7.39 -0.17
N GLY A 41 27.88 7.79 -1.43
CA GLY A 41 28.29 6.90 -2.52
C GLY A 41 28.22 7.57 -3.90
N PHE A 42 28.73 6.90 -4.93
CA PHE A 42 28.79 7.44 -6.30
C PHE A 42 27.40 7.75 -6.90
N HIS A 43 26.36 7.03 -6.46
CA HIS A 43 24.97 7.32 -6.80
C HIS A 43 24.19 7.71 -5.54
N SER A 44 24.29 8.98 -5.21
CA SER A 44 23.62 9.59 -4.05
C SER A 44 22.09 9.51 -4.22
N LYS A 45 21.43 8.75 -3.35
CA LYS A 45 19.97 8.61 -3.30
C LYS A 45 19.45 9.15 -1.96
N PRO A 46 18.23 9.70 -1.90
CA PRO A 46 17.63 10.05 -0.62
C PRO A 46 17.66 8.85 0.31
N LYS A 47 18.01 9.08 1.58
CA LYS A 47 17.88 8.09 2.65
C LYS A 47 16.39 7.92 2.96
N MET A 48 15.73 7.13 2.13
CA MET A 48 14.34 6.77 2.27
C MET A 48 14.14 5.28 2.06
N SER A 49 13.04 4.75 2.56
CA SER A 49 12.63 3.37 2.32
C SER A 49 11.12 3.31 2.23
N ILE A 50 10.61 2.45 1.37
CA ILE A 50 9.17 2.24 1.19
C ILE A 50 8.81 0.83 1.65
N ALA A 51 7.58 0.66 2.11
CA ALA A 51 7.02 -0.65 2.42
C ALA A 51 6.94 -1.55 1.17
N GLN A 52 6.83 -2.86 1.40
CA GLN A 52 6.77 -3.88 0.35
C GLN A 52 5.74 -3.56 -0.73
N ALA A 53 6.11 -3.84 -1.98
CA ALA A 53 5.23 -3.67 -3.14
C ALA A 53 3.92 -4.45 -3.01
N ILE A 54 2.83 -3.83 -3.48
CA ILE A 54 1.47 -4.39 -3.51
C ILE A 54 1.06 -4.57 -4.99
N PRO A 55 0.18 -5.53 -5.33
CA PRO A 55 -0.32 -5.70 -6.68
C PRO A 55 -0.85 -4.40 -7.32
N LEU A 56 -0.60 -4.25 -8.63
CA LEU A 56 -1.11 -3.14 -9.42
C LEU A 56 -2.64 -3.09 -9.41
N GLY A 57 -3.19 -1.89 -9.48
CA GLY A 57 -4.63 -1.63 -9.45
C GLY A 57 -5.23 -1.63 -8.05
N TYR A 58 -4.46 -1.98 -7.01
CA TYR A 58 -4.95 -1.92 -5.63
C TYR A 58 -4.85 -0.50 -5.08
N ILE A 59 -5.94 -0.05 -4.47
CA ILE A 59 -5.89 1.14 -3.64
C ILE A 59 -5.12 0.80 -2.38
N ASN A 60 -4.06 1.54 -2.10
CA ASN A 60 -3.22 1.31 -0.93
C ASN A 60 -3.43 2.42 0.09
N ARG A 61 -3.96 2.12 1.28
CA ARG A 61 -4.09 3.08 2.40
C ARG A 61 -2.97 2.96 3.43
N SER A 62 -2.02 2.08 3.17
CA SER A 62 -0.94 1.67 4.08
C SER A 62 0.40 1.67 3.36
N LEU A 63 0.59 2.65 2.48
CA LEU A 63 1.87 2.88 1.82
C LEU A 63 2.79 3.62 2.78
N TYR A 64 3.60 2.87 3.53
CA TYR A 64 4.53 3.45 4.49
C TYR A 64 5.85 3.81 3.84
N VAL A 65 6.38 4.97 4.21
CA VAL A 65 7.69 5.48 3.78
C VAL A 65 8.44 5.99 5.00
N THR A 66 9.70 5.62 5.14
CA THR A 66 10.62 6.32 6.04
C THR A 66 11.41 7.34 5.25
N LEU A 67 11.59 8.54 5.81
CA LEU A 67 12.41 9.61 5.23
C LEU A 67 13.36 10.16 6.28
N ASN A 68 14.65 10.24 5.93
CA ASN A 68 15.62 10.99 6.70
C ASN A 68 15.74 12.44 6.18
N THR A 69 15.78 13.39 7.10
CA THR A 69 15.86 14.83 6.82
C THR A 69 16.98 15.47 7.64
N ILE A 70 17.61 16.50 7.09
CA ILE A 70 18.74 17.22 7.70
C ILE A 70 18.27 18.01 8.92
N GLU A 71 17.07 18.57 8.85
CA GLU A 71 16.44 19.37 9.90
C GLU A 71 15.00 18.89 10.14
N GLU A 72 14.41 19.35 11.23
CA GLU A 72 13.00 19.08 11.53
C GLU A 72 12.09 19.66 10.45
N TYR A 73 11.07 18.88 10.05
CA TYR A 73 10.13 19.27 9.00
C TYR A 73 8.69 18.97 9.41
N ASP A 74 7.81 19.95 9.20
CA ASP A 74 6.37 19.79 9.39
C ASP A 74 5.68 19.36 8.09
N PHE A 75 5.10 18.16 8.10
CA PHE A 75 4.42 17.58 6.94
C PHE A 75 2.93 17.94 6.85
N SER A 76 2.40 18.79 7.74
CA SER A 76 1.00 19.22 7.75
C SER A 76 0.52 19.74 6.39
N ARG A 77 1.39 20.44 5.65
CA ARG A 77 1.14 21.01 4.33
C ARG A 77 1.65 20.16 3.16
N LEU A 78 2.13 18.93 3.41
CA LEU A 78 2.69 18.09 2.33
C LEU A 78 1.65 17.80 1.24
N ASN A 79 0.37 17.74 1.60
CA ASN A 79 -0.72 17.49 0.66
C ASN A 79 -0.84 18.58 -0.43
N ASP A 80 -0.34 19.80 -0.20
CA ASP A 80 -0.34 20.89 -1.18
C ASP A 80 0.58 20.59 -2.39
N PHE A 81 1.48 19.61 -2.26
CA PHE A 81 2.49 19.25 -3.27
C PHE A 81 2.25 17.88 -3.92
N MET A 82 1.15 17.20 -3.58
CA MET A 82 0.83 15.86 -4.05
C MET A 82 0.41 15.85 -5.52
N SER A 83 0.79 14.81 -6.24
CA SER A 83 0.17 14.46 -7.51
C SER A 83 -1.19 13.78 -7.27
N GLU A 84 -2.02 13.76 -8.32
CA GLU A 84 -3.32 13.11 -8.27
C GLU A 84 -3.21 11.65 -7.83
N GLY A 85 -4.14 11.20 -6.99
CA GLY A 85 -4.18 9.83 -6.49
C GLY A 85 -3.27 9.56 -5.29
N PHE A 86 -2.39 10.49 -4.90
CA PHE A 86 -1.61 10.43 -3.66
C PHE A 86 -2.19 11.33 -2.56
N ARG A 87 -2.08 10.90 -1.31
CA ARG A 87 -2.43 11.72 -0.14
C ARG A 87 -1.64 11.27 1.08
N LEU A 88 -1.05 12.19 1.83
CA LEU A 88 -0.52 11.93 3.17
C LEU A 88 -1.70 11.74 4.13
N LEU A 89 -1.72 10.62 4.86
CA LEU A 89 -2.73 10.31 5.86
C LEU A 89 -2.25 10.64 7.27
N ASP A 90 -1.02 10.29 7.60
CA ASP A 90 -0.36 10.63 8.87
C ASP A 90 1.17 10.56 8.73
N TYR A 91 1.85 11.14 9.71
CA TYR A 91 3.30 11.06 9.86
C TYR A 91 3.68 11.12 11.34
N LYS A 92 4.84 10.57 11.69
CA LYS A 92 5.46 10.71 13.01
C LYS A 92 6.97 10.69 12.92
N LYS A 93 7.64 11.38 13.84
CA LYS A 93 9.08 11.24 14.07
C LYS A 93 9.34 9.85 14.68
N VAL A 94 10.44 9.22 14.27
CA VAL A 94 10.85 7.89 14.75
C VAL A 94 12.35 7.90 15.05
N GLU A 95 12.81 6.88 15.80
CA GLU A 95 14.23 6.66 16.04
C GLU A 95 14.99 6.43 14.72
N ASP A 96 16.27 6.82 14.67
CA ASP A 96 17.07 6.74 13.44
C ASP A 96 17.23 5.29 12.93
N ASN A 97 17.28 4.32 13.84
CA ASN A 97 17.36 2.89 13.55
C ASN A 97 16.02 2.27 13.09
N PHE A 98 14.91 3.03 13.09
CA PHE A 98 13.58 2.51 12.79
C PHE A 98 13.53 1.84 11.42
N LYS A 99 12.95 0.65 11.34
CA LYS A 99 12.73 -0.08 10.08
C LYS A 99 11.25 -0.40 9.94
N ILE A 100 10.75 -0.32 8.71
CA ILE A 100 9.40 -0.79 8.39
C ILE A 100 9.38 -2.31 8.57
N LYS A 101 8.62 -2.79 9.56
CA LYS A 101 8.44 -4.22 9.87
C LYS A 101 6.96 -4.57 9.82
N ILE A 102 6.40 -4.62 8.62
CA ILE A 102 5.01 -5.06 8.43
C ILE A 102 5.00 -6.59 8.44
N LYS A 103 4.11 -7.19 9.24
CA LYS A 103 3.90 -8.65 9.27
C LYS A 103 2.82 -9.05 8.28
N TYR A 104 1.70 -8.33 8.28
CA TYR A 104 0.57 -8.60 7.40
C TYR A 104 0.01 -7.33 6.78
N TYR A 105 -0.59 -7.47 5.60
CA TYR A 105 -1.53 -6.49 5.08
C TYR A 105 -2.95 -7.03 5.22
N SER A 106 -3.88 -6.18 5.65
CA SER A 106 -5.30 -6.47 5.60
C SER A 106 -5.88 -5.93 4.29
N PHE A 107 -6.70 -6.74 3.66
CA PHE A 107 -7.35 -6.43 2.40
C PHE A 107 -8.84 -6.32 2.59
N ARG A 108 -9.46 -5.42 1.82
CA ARG A 108 -10.89 -5.38 1.60
C ARG A 108 -11.14 -5.35 0.11
N VAL A 109 -11.87 -6.33 -0.41
CA VAL A 109 -12.12 -6.46 -1.85
C VAL A 109 -13.61 -6.49 -2.08
N TYR A 110 -14.08 -5.62 -2.96
CA TYR A 110 -15.47 -5.61 -3.38
C TYR A 110 -15.59 -6.32 -4.73
N LEU A 111 -16.47 -7.31 -4.78
CA LEU A 111 -16.71 -8.17 -5.94
C LEU A 111 -18.18 -8.11 -6.35
N SER A 112 -18.42 -8.08 -7.66
CA SER A 112 -19.71 -8.51 -8.23
C SER A 112 -19.92 -10.00 -7.99
N ARG A 113 -21.18 -10.45 -8.06
CA ARG A 113 -21.56 -11.86 -7.82
C ARG A 113 -20.75 -12.84 -8.70
N ASN A 114 -20.69 -12.59 -10.01
CA ASN A 114 -19.95 -13.45 -10.95
C ASN A 114 -18.47 -13.62 -10.58
N LEU A 115 -17.78 -12.56 -10.13
CA LEU A 115 -16.40 -12.69 -9.65
C LEU A 115 -16.30 -13.38 -8.29
N PHE A 116 -17.26 -13.15 -7.40
CA PHE A 116 -17.28 -13.83 -6.11
C PHE A 116 -17.40 -15.35 -6.28
N ASP A 117 -18.31 -15.80 -7.15
CA ASP A 117 -18.55 -17.23 -7.40
C ASP A 117 -17.25 -17.88 -7.93
N LYS A 118 -16.60 -17.27 -8.93
CA LYS A 118 -15.27 -17.68 -9.42
C LYS A 118 -14.19 -17.68 -8.33
N PHE A 119 -14.17 -16.66 -7.47
CA PHE A 119 -13.20 -16.57 -6.39
C PHE A 119 -13.35 -17.73 -5.41
N ILE A 120 -14.57 -18.08 -5.02
CA ILE A 120 -14.82 -19.15 -4.05
C ILE A 120 -14.42 -20.52 -4.59
N GLU A 121 -14.63 -20.77 -5.89
CA GLU A 121 -14.18 -22.00 -6.56
C GLU A 121 -12.66 -22.19 -6.46
N GLU A 122 -11.90 -21.12 -6.71
CA GLU A 122 -10.44 -21.15 -6.62
C GLU A 122 -9.92 -21.05 -5.18
N TYR A 123 -10.64 -20.35 -4.29
CA TYR A 123 -10.23 -20.09 -2.91
C TYR A 123 -9.85 -21.36 -2.16
N ASN A 124 -10.63 -22.44 -2.34
CA ASN A 124 -10.37 -23.72 -1.67
C ASN A 124 -8.98 -24.30 -1.99
N LYS A 125 -8.44 -24.01 -3.18
CA LYS A 125 -7.11 -24.45 -3.63
C LYS A 125 -5.96 -23.60 -3.09
N MET A 126 -6.28 -22.42 -2.52
CA MET A 126 -5.30 -21.42 -2.10
C MET A 126 -5.61 -20.80 -0.74
N LYS A 127 -6.43 -21.47 0.09
CA LYS A 127 -6.92 -20.96 1.37
C LYS A 127 -5.80 -20.56 2.33
N GLU A 128 -4.66 -21.24 2.26
CA GLU A 128 -3.48 -20.99 3.09
C GLU A 128 -2.85 -19.60 2.83
N ARG A 129 -3.18 -18.97 1.70
CA ARG A 129 -2.74 -17.62 1.35
C ARG A 129 -3.58 -16.52 2.00
N PHE A 130 -4.69 -16.88 2.64
CA PHE A 130 -5.66 -15.94 3.21
C PHE A 130 -5.82 -16.23 4.70
N ILE A 131 -5.33 -15.29 5.52
CA ILE A 131 -5.41 -15.36 6.97
C ILE A 131 -6.66 -14.60 7.41
N ASP A 132 -7.42 -15.14 8.37
CA ASP A 132 -8.67 -14.55 8.88
C ASP A 132 -9.65 -14.13 7.76
N PHE A 133 -9.84 -15.02 6.77
CA PHE A 133 -10.76 -14.75 5.67
C PHE A 133 -12.21 -14.75 6.16
N GLU A 134 -12.92 -13.67 5.88
CA GLU A 134 -14.36 -13.54 6.05
C GLU A 134 -14.96 -12.78 4.86
N TYR A 135 -16.25 -12.97 4.60
CA TYR A 135 -16.97 -12.17 3.63
C TYR A 135 -18.41 -11.88 4.07
N TYR A 136 -19.00 -10.84 3.49
CA TYR A 136 -20.40 -10.52 3.65
C TYR A 136 -20.95 -9.81 2.41
N ILE A 137 -22.26 -9.75 2.28
CA ILE A 137 -22.94 -9.01 1.22
C ILE A 137 -23.45 -7.69 1.80
N ASN A 138 -23.10 -6.57 1.18
CA ASN A 138 -23.57 -5.27 1.64
C ASN A 138 -25.00 -4.96 1.13
N LYS A 139 -25.59 -3.84 1.57
CA LYS A 139 -26.96 -3.42 1.20
C LYS A 139 -27.19 -3.23 -0.32
N LYS A 140 -26.12 -3.14 -1.12
CA LYS A 140 -26.17 -2.99 -2.58
C LYS A 140 -25.96 -4.34 -3.32
N GLY A 141 -25.95 -5.46 -2.60
CA GLY A 141 -25.71 -6.78 -3.20
C GLY A 141 -24.26 -7.04 -3.61
N ILE A 142 -23.32 -6.21 -3.16
CA ILE A 142 -21.89 -6.36 -3.47
C ILE A 142 -21.24 -7.23 -2.41
N TYR A 143 -20.46 -8.22 -2.85
CA TYR A 143 -19.69 -9.10 -1.98
C TYR A 143 -18.45 -8.36 -1.49
N VAL A 144 -18.22 -8.37 -0.19
CA VAL A 144 -17.08 -7.72 0.46
C VAL A 144 -16.24 -8.78 1.14
N LEU A 145 -15.08 -9.07 0.57
CA LEU A 145 -14.08 -9.94 1.16
C LEU A 145 -13.22 -9.14 2.13
N LYS A 146 -12.85 -9.76 3.25
CA LYS A 146 -11.81 -9.29 4.15
C LYS A 146 -10.87 -10.44 4.46
N TYR A 147 -9.57 -10.17 4.43
CA TYR A 147 -8.55 -11.16 4.76
C TYR A 147 -7.23 -10.46 5.03
N LYS A 148 -6.26 -11.21 5.53
CA LYS A 148 -4.87 -10.79 5.70
C LYS A 148 -3.96 -11.65 4.84
N GLN A 149 -2.84 -11.09 4.42
CA GLN A 149 -1.73 -11.84 3.81
C GLN A 149 -0.42 -11.40 4.42
N GLU A 150 0.54 -12.31 4.53
CA GLU A 150 1.91 -11.97 4.91
C GLU A 150 2.49 -10.94 3.93
N TYR A 151 3.20 -9.95 4.45
CA TYR A 151 3.69 -8.82 3.64
C TYR A 151 4.52 -9.24 2.43
N ASN A 152 5.28 -10.33 2.53
CA ASN A 152 6.16 -10.87 1.50
C ASN A 152 5.52 -11.99 0.63
N LYS A 153 4.27 -12.37 0.89
CA LYS A 153 3.54 -13.41 0.14
C LYS A 153 2.18 -12.91 -0.37
N VAL A 154 2.07 -11.60 -0.61
CA VAL A 154 0.84 -11.00 -1.14
C VAL A 154 0.48 -11.63 -2.49
N TYR A 155 -0.71 -12.21 -2.56
CA TYR A 155 -1.25 -12.81 -3.77
C TYR A 155 -2.24 -11.86 -4.45
N ASN A 156 -2.02 -11.65 -5.75
CA ASN A 156 -2.92 -10.84 -6.56
C ASN A 156 -4.15 -11.68 -6.97
N ILE A 157 -5.29 -11.46 -6.31
CA ILE A 157 -6.53 -12.18 -6.61
C ILE A 157 -7.10 -11.86 -8.00
N TRP A 158 -6.65 -10.77 -8.65
CA TRP A 158 -6.99 -10.50 -10.05
C TRP A 158 -6.59 -11.66 -10.98
N LYS A 159 -5.58 -12.46 -10.61
CA LYS A 159 -5.17 -13.64 -11.36
C LYS A 159 -6.27 -14.70 -11.49
N THR A 160 -7.24 -14.71 -10.58
CA THR A 160 -8.41 -15.60 -10.62
C THR A 160 -9.44 -15.17 -11.66
N PHE A 161 -9.40 -13.93 -12.12
CA PHE A 161 -10.46 -13.34 -12.95
C PHE A 161 -10.00 -13.03 -14.38
N SER A 162 -8.78 -13.41 -14.75
CA SER A 162 -8.11 -12.98 -15.99
C SER A 162 -8.84 -13.38 -17.28
N ASP A 163 -9.72 -14.37 -17.22
CA ASP A 163 -10.53 -14.89 -18.31
C ASP A 163 -11.95 -14.27 -18.38
N THR A 164 -12.30 -13.39 -17.46
CA THR A 164 -13.65 -12.83 -17.34
C THR A 164 -13.94 -11.84 -18.46
N LYS A 165 -14.95 -12.15 -19.27
CA LYS A 165 -15.40 -11.32 -20.41
C LYS A 165 -16.69 -10.55 -20.14
N GLU A 166 -17.40 -10.90 -19.08
CA GLU A 166 -18.62 -10.23 -18.63
C GLU A 166 -18.28 -8.94 -17.88
N ASP A 167 -19.24 -8.03 -17.79
CA ASP A 167 -19.12 -6.87 -16.91
C ASP A 167 -18.97 -7.33 -15.45
N PHE A 168 -18.08 -6.66 -14.73
CA PHE A 168 -17.77 -7.00 -13.34
C PHE A 168 -17.46 -5.77 -12.50
N LEU A 169 -17.55 -5.94 -11.19
CA LEU A 169 -17.00 -5.02 -10.21
C LEU A 169 -15.83 -5.72 -9.50
N PHE A 170 -14.63 -5.16 -9.65
CA PHE A 170 -13.44 -5.55 -8.90
C PHE A 170 -12.81 -4.31 -8.29
N TYR A 171 -12.91 -4.16 -6.97
CA TYR A 171 -12.37 -3.00 -6.27
C TYR A 171 -11.55 -3.43 -5.05
N PRO A 172 -10.25 -3.70 -5.24
CA PRO A 172 -9.36 -4.16 -4.18
C PRO A 172 -8.70 -3.01 -3.42
N ILE A 173 -8.65 -3.14 -2.09
CA ILE A 173 -8.06 -2.15 -1.19
C ILE A 173 -7.13 -2.86 -0.21
N VAL A 174 -5.88 -2.40 -0.10
CA VAL A 174 -5.06 -2.61 1.11
C VAL A 174 -5.61 -1.67 2.17
N TYR A 175 -6.37 -2.23 3.10
CA TYR A 175 -7.13 -1.49 4.07
C TYR A 175 -6.26 -0.99 5.23
N ASP A 176 -5.35 -1.85 5.70
CA ASP A 176 -4.43 -1.57 6.80
C ASP A 176 -3.15 -2.43 6.72
N ALA A 177 -2.10 -2.05 7.45
CA ALA A 177 -0.91 -2.89 7.68
C ALA A 177 -0.77 -3.23 9.16
N ILE A 178 -0.59 -4.51 9.46
CA ILE A 178 -0.32 -5.02 10.80
C ILE A 178 1.20 -5.15 10.95
N TRP A 179 1.75 -4.43 11.92
CA TRP A 179 3.17 -4.41 12.24
C TRP A 179 3.58 -5.71 12.95
N GLY A 180 4.78 -6.19 12.66
CA GLY A 180 5.43 -7.22 13.48
C GLY A 180 5.88 -6.63 14.81
N GLU A 181 6.11 -7.48 15.80
CA GLU A 181 6.66 -7.04 17.09
C GLU A 181 7.98 -6.29 16.89
N LYS A 182 8.22 -5.30 17.75
CA LYS A 182 9.58 -4.78 17.94
C LYS A 182 10.41 -5.98 18.37
N ILE A 183 11.43 -6.31 17.58
CA ILE A 183 12.54 -7.10 18.14
C ILE A 183 13.14 -6.13 19.16
N GLU A 184 12.91 -6.42 20.44
CA GLU A 184 13.57 -5.76 21.57
C GLU A 184 15.08 -5.70 21.36
#